data_AF-A0A821VYE0-F1
#
_entry.id   AF-A0A821VYE0-F1
#
_cell.length_a   1.000
_cell.length_b   1.000
_cell.length_c   1.000
_cell.angle_alpha   90.00
_cell.angle_beta   90.00
_cell.angle_gamma   90.00
#
_symmetry.space_group_name_H-M   'P 1'
#
loop_
_entity.id
_entity.type
_entity.pdbx_description
1 polymer ?
#
loop_
_entity_poly.entity_id
_entity_poly.type
_entity_poly.pdbx_seq_one_letter_code
_entity_poly.pdbx_strand_id
1 'polypeptide(L)'
;MSSELNISRSSGRRIYKSMGFKPYIPRLVHELNEVDFDRRIEYCETFLSLLESEPDLIHRVIWSDEAVFKLNGHINRHNSVYWATENPNLTWKQTMQAEGLI
;
A
#
# COMPACT_ATOMS: atom_id res chain seq x y z
N MET A 1 14.11 0.65 16.51
CA MET A 1 14.94 1.87 16.51
C MET A 1 14.97 2.65 17.84
N SER A 2 13.89 3.29 18.31
CA SER A 2 13.93 4.01 19.63
C SER A 2 14.12 3.06 20.82
N SER A 3 13.53 1.86 20.77
CA SER A 3 13.75 0.78 21.75
C SER A 3 15.13 0.14 21.65
N GLU A 4 15.68 0.01 20.44
CA GLU A 4 17.04 -0.52 20.21
C GLU A 4 18.13 0.44 20.68
N LEU A 5 17.89 1.74 20.56
CA LEU A 5 18.85 2.78 20.93
C LEU A 5 18.69 3.29 22.38
N ASN A 6 17.75 2.73 23.16
CA ASN A 6 17.39 3.20 24.51
C ASN A 6 17.09 4.72 24.60
N ILE A 7 16.59 5.31 23.52
CA ILE A 7 16.22 6.72 23.45
C ILE A 7 14.70 6.82 23.58
N SER A 8 14.20 7.72 24.42
CA SER A 8 12.75 7.96 24.50
C SER A 8 12.20 8.40 23.14
N ARG A 9 10.97 7.98 22.79
CA ARG A 9 10.34 8.34 21.51
C ARG A 9 10.29 9.87 21.28
N SER A 10 10.10 10.63 22.36
CA SER A 10 10.07 12.10 22.30
C SER A 10 11.45 12.68 21.97
N SER A 11 12.52 12.14 22.54
CA SER A 11 13.91 12.52 22.22
C SER A 11 14.25 12.20 20.76
N GLY A 12 13.92 10.99 20.28
CA GLY A 12 14.13 10.62 18.87
C GLY A 12 13.41 11.57 17.92
N ARG A 13 12.14 11.91 18.20
CA ARG A 13 11.37 12.87 17.40
C ARG A 13 12.00 14.27 17.38
N ARG A 14 12.54 14.74 18.50
CA ARG A 14 13.24 16.04 18.56
C ARG A 14 14.49 16.04 17.68
N ILE A 15 15.27 14.96 17.72
CA ILE A 15 16.48 14.79 16.90
C ILE A 15 16.13 14.81 15.41
N TYR A 16 15.14 14.03 14.98
CA TYR A 16 14.68 14.04 13.58
C TYR A 16 14.21 15.42 13.14
N LYS A 17 13.48 16.14 14.00
CA LYS A 17 13.04 17.50 13.71
C LYS A 17 14.22 18.48 13.57
N SER A 18 15.25 18.38 14.44
CA SER A 18 16.45 19.22 14.32
C SER A 18 17.27 18.93 13.06
N MET A 19 17.17 17.71 12.53
CA MET A 19 17.82 17.31 11.27
C MET A 19 16.96 17.65 10.03
N GLY A 20 15.78 18.25 10.21
CA GLY A 20 14.87 18.58 9.11
C GLY A 20 14.13 17.37 8.52
N PHE A 21 14.14 16.22 9.20
CA PHE A 21 13.52 15.00 8.69
C PHE A 21 12.00 15.04 8.84
N LYS A 22 11.31 14.50 7.84
CA LYS A 22 9.87 14.33 7.78
C LYS A 22 9.53 12.84 7.83
N PRO A 23 8.38 12.45 8.41
CA PRO A 23 7.93 11.08 8.42
C PRO A 23 7.30 10.71 7.07
N TYR A 24 7.68 9.55 6.54
CA TYR A 24 7.14 8.96 5.31
C TYR A 24 6.69 7.53 5.60
N ILE A 25 5.46 7.22 5.21
CA ILE A 25 4.91 5.86 5.28
C ILE A 25 5.02 5.26 3.87
N PRO A 26 5.64 4.06 3.71
CA PRO A 26 5.74 3.41 2.41
C PRO A 26 4.36 3.22 1.77
N ARG A 27 4.32 3.27 0.44
CA ARG A 27 3.15 2.86 -0.32
C ARG A 27 3.11 1.33 -0.34
N LEU A 28 1.99 0.73 0.02
CA LEU A 28 1.77 -0.69 -0.22
C LEU A 28 1.05 -0.83 -1.57
N VAL A 29 1.61 -1.62 -2.46
CA VAL A 29 1.03 -1.93 -3.77
C VAL A 29 0.95 -3.45 -3.92
N HIS A 30 -0.04 -3.92 -4.68
CA HIS A 30 -0.05 -5.31 -5.10
C HIS A 30 1.08 -5.55 -6.09
N GLU A 31 1.74 -6.69 -5.92
CA GLU A 31 2.68 -7.20 -6.91
C GLU A 31 1.90 -7.61 -8.17
N LEU A 32 2.33 -7.10 -9.33
CA LEU A 32 1.76 -7.43 -10.62
C LEU A 32 2.73 -8.31 -11.39
N ASN A 33 2.20 -9.35 -12.04
CA ASN A 33 2.93 -10.15 -13.00
C ASN A 33 2.97 -9.43 -14.36
N GLU A 34 3.87 -9.85 -15.24
CA GLU A 34 4.02 -9.24 -16.57
C GLU A 34 2.71 -9.29 -17.39
N VAL A 35 1.94 -10.37 -17.26
CA VAL A 35 0.65 -10.56 -17.94
C VAL A 35 -0.46 -9.65 -17.38
N ASP A 36 -0.33 -9.19 -16.14
CA ASP A 36 -1.37 -8.40 -15.48
C ASP A 36 -1.45 -6.98 -16.06
N PHE A 37 -0.37 -6.46 -16.64
CA PHE A 37 -0.36 -5.12 -17.24
C PHE A 37 -1.34 -5.04 -18.43
N ASP A 38 -1.21 -5.96 -19.39
CA ASP A 38 -2.06 -5.97 -20.59
C ASP A 38 -3.53 -6.24 -20.24
N ARG A 39 -3.78 -7.22 -19.36
CA ARG A 39 -5.15 -7.55 -18.90
C ARG A 39 -5.84 -6.38 -18.21
N ARG A 40 -5.09 -5.59 -17.43
CA ARG A 40 -5.64 -4.42 -16.75
C ARG A 40 -6.00 -3.31 -17.74
N ILE A 41 -5.17 -3.10 -18.77
CA ILE A 41 -5.47 -2.13 -19.82
C ILE A 41 -6.74 -2.53 -20.57
N GLU A 42 -6.80 -3.78 -21.04
CA GLU A 42 -7.97 -4.33 -21.74
C GLU A 42 -9.26 -4.20 -20.91
N TYR A 43 -9.18 -4.54 -19.62
CA TYR A 43 -10.30 -4.37 -18.70
C TYR A 43 -10.72 -2.89 -18.60
N CYS A 44 -9.77 -1.97 -18.40
CA CYS A 44 -10.07 -0.55 -18.29
C CYS A 44 -10.73 0.01 -19.56
N GLU A 45 -10.21 -0.33 -20.74
CA GLU A 45 -10.78 0.11 -22.03
C GLU A 45 -12.21 -0.43 -22.22
N THR A 46 -12.42 -1.71 -21.92
CA THR A 46 -13.73 -2.35 -22.03
C THR A 46 -14.73 -1.75 -21.04
N PHE A 47 -14.32 -1.56 -19.79
CA PHE A 47 -15.17 -1.03 -18.73
C PHE A 47 -15.52 0.44 -18.99
N LEU A 48 -14.58 1.25 -19.49
CA LEU A 48 -14.85 2.63 -19.89
C LEU A 48 -15.86 2.70 -21.03
N SER A 49 -15.70 1.88 -22.07
CA SER A 49 -16.64 1.81 -23.20
C SER A 49 -18.05 1.42 -22.72
N LEU A 50 -18.13 0.49 -21.77
CA LEU A 50 -19.38 0.07 -21.17
C LEU A 50 -20.04 1.20 -20.37
N LEU A 51 -19.27 1.94 -19.57
CA LEU A 51 -19.76 3.11 -18.83
C LEU A 51 -20.20 4.25 -19.75
N GLU A 52 -19.58 4.44 -20.91
CA GLU A 52 -20.05 5.42 -21.91
C GLU A 52 -21.42 5.02 -22.48
N SER A 53 -21.62 3.72 -22.74
CA SER A 53 -22.90 3.21 -23.24
C SER A 53 -23.99 3.16 -22.15
N GLU A 54 -23.59 2.94 -20.90
CA GLU A 54 -24.49 2.76 -19.76
C GLU A 54 -23.94 3.42 -18.49
N PRO A 55 -24.09 4.75 -18.34
CA PRO A 55 -23.49 5.51 -17.24
C PRO A 55 -23.95 5.05 -15.84
N ASP A 56 -25.18 4.56 -15.72
CA ASP A 56 -25.75 4.09 -14.45
C ASP A 56 -25.18 2.74 -13.98
N LEU A 57 -24.42 2.04 -14.82
CA LEU A 57 -23.85 0.74 -14.47
C LEU A 57 -23.03 0.80 -13.19
N ILE A 58 -22.25 1.86 -13.01
CA ILE A 58 -21.38 2.02 -11.82
C ILE A 58 -22.16 1.97 -10.51
N HIS A 59 -23.43 2.41 -10.51
CA HIS A 59 -24.29 2.41 -9.34
C HIS A 59 -24.95 1.04 -9.07
N ARG A 60 -24.89 0.12 -10.03
CA ARG A 60 -25.41 -1.24 -9.90
C ARG A 60 -24.33 -2.28 -9.60
N VAL A 61 -23.05 -1.91 -9.69
CA VAL A 61 -21.96 -2.80 -9.31
C VAL A 61 -21.87 -2.91 -7.79
N ILE A 62 -21.97 -4.14 -7.29
CA ILE A 62 -21.68 -4.46 -5.88
C ILE A 62 -20.27 -5.03 -5.83
N TRP A 63 -19.37 -4.30 -5.16
CA TRP A 63 -17.99 -4.70 -4.97
C TRP A 63 -17.86 -5.54 -3.70
N SER A 64 -17.15 -6.66 -3.80
CA SER A 64 -16.78 -7.50 -2.66
C SER A 64 -15.29 -7.81 -2.74
N ASP A 65 -14.64 -7.90 -1.59
CA ASP A 65 -13.24 -8.27 -1.47
C ASP A 65 -13.02 -9.04 -0.15
N GLU A 66 -11.99 -9.87 -0.11
CA GLU A 66 -11.56 -10.60 1.07
C GLU A 66 -10.28 -9.99 1.65
N ALA A 67 -10.28 -9.72 2.96
CA ALA A 67 -9.11 -9.17 3.65
C ALA A 67 -8.59 -10.15 4.70
N VAL A 68 -7.30 -10.49 4.61
CA VAL A 68 -6.63 -11.37 5.58
C VAL A 68 -5.96 -10.55 6.68
N PHE A 69 -6.46 -10.70 7.91
CA PHE A 69 -5.84 -10.09 9.10
C PHE A 69 -4.93 -11.09 9.80
N LYS A 70 -3.62 -10.85 9.77
CA LYS A 70 -2.61 -11.72 10.39
C LYS A 70 -2.24 -11.21 11.78
N LEU A 71 -2.42 -12.04 12.81
CA LEU A 71 -2.04 -11.74 14.21
C LEU A 71 -0.55 -11.93 14.49
N ASN A 72 0.19 -12.60 13.60
CA ASN A 72 1.57 -13.04 13.82
C ASN A 72 2.65 -11.97 13.51
N GLY A 73 2.31 -10.68 13.59
CA GLY A 73 3.31 -9.61 13.51
C GLY A 73 3.83 -9.31 12.10
N HIS A 74 3.09 -9.68 11.04
CA HIS A 74 3.35 -9.11 9.73
C HIS A 74 3.37 -7.58 9.85
N ILE A 75 4.38 -6.97 9.23
CA ILE A 75 4.65 -5.55 9.39
C ILE A 75 3.41 -4.76 8.96
N ASN A 76 2.68 -4.22 9.93
CA ASN A 76 1.65 -3.24 9.65
C ASN A 76 2.37 -2.01 9.08
N ARG A 77 2.10 -1.68 7.82
CA ARG A 77 2.70 -0.52 7.12
C ARG A 77 2.63 0.77 7.93
N HIS A 78 1.58 0.96 8.72
CA HIS A 78 1.43 2.13 9.59
C HIS A 78 2.46 2.19 10.73
N ASN A 79 3.07 1.05 11.09
CA ASN A 79 4.18 0.97 12.05
C ASN A 79 5.55 1.21 11.39
N SER A 80 5.61 1.35 10.07
CA SER A 80 6.85 1.53 9.31
C SER A 80 6.98 2.97 8.82
N VAL A 81 7.51 3.82 9.69
CA VAL A 81 7.75 5.24 9.40
C VAL A 81 9.23 5.46 9.12
N TYR A 82 9.52 5.96 7.93
CA TYR A 82 10.85 6.37 7.50
C TYR A 82 11.02 7.87 7.74
N TRP A 83 12.15 8.27 8.30
CA TRP A 83 12.46 9.67 8.55
C TRP A 83 13.55 10.11 7.58
N ALA A 84 13.24 11.06 6.70
CA ALA A 84 14.16 11.55 5.68
C ALA A 84 13.93 13.05 5.41
N THR A 85 14.91 13.76 4.86
CA THR A 85 14.76 15.17 4.43
C THR A 85 13.83 15.32 3.23
N GLU A 86 13.86 14.34 2.33
CA GLU A 86 13.08 14.27 1.10
C GLU A 86 12.28 12.96 1.04
N ASN A 87 11.24 12.93 0.20
CA ASN A 87 10.40 11.74 0.07
C ASN A 87 11.19 10.62 -0.63
N PRO A 88 11.47 9.48 0.05
CA PRO A 88 12.22 8.40 -0.54
C PRO A 88 11.41 7.56 -1.55
N ASN A 89 10.12 7.87 -1.76
CA ASN A 89 9.23 7.19 -2.69
C ASN A 89 9.18 5.65 -2.47
N LEU A 90 9.27 5.25 -1.20
CA LEU A 90 9.30 3.84 -0.82
C LEU A 90 7.98 3.15 -1.16
N THR A 91 8.10 2.06 -1.91
CA THR A 91 6.99 1.22 -2.31
C THR A 91 7.27 -0.21 -1.90
N TRP A 92 6.33 -0.81 -1.19
CA TRP A 92 6.35 -2.20 -0.76
C TRP A 92 5.37 -2.97 -1.60
N LYS A 93 5.83 -4.09 -2.16
CA LYS A 93 5.00 -5.01 -2.91
C LYS A 93 4.47 -6.07 -1.96
N GLN A 94 3.16 -6.27 -1.97
CA GLN A 94 2.54 -7.42 -1.32
C GLN A 94 2.25 -8.46 -2.39
N THR A 95 2.92 -9.61 -2.27
CA THR A 95 2.58 -10.80 -3.04
C THR A 95 1.21 -11.29 -2.58
N MET A 96 0.27 -11.36 -3.52
CA MET A 96 -1.00 -12.03 -3.27
C MET A 96 -0.69 -13.52 -3.10
N GLN A 97 -1.20 -14.15 -2.04
CA GLN A 97 -1.08 -15.61 -1.95
C GLN A 97 -1.80 -16.19 -3.16
N ALA A 98 -1.09 -16.95 -3.99
CA ALA A 98 -1.71 -17.72 -5.05
C ALA A 98 -2.80 -18.60 -4.40
N GLU A 99 -4.02 -18.53 -4.93
CA GLU A 99 -5.12 -19.38 -4.49
C GLU A 99 -4.67 -20.85 -4.48
N GLY A 100 -4.78 -21.48 -3.31
CA GLY A 100 -4.44 -22.89 -3.15
C GLY A 100 -3.85 -23.20 -1.79
N LEU A 101 -4.71 -23.21 -0.76
CA LEU A 101 -4.66 -24.11 0.42
C LEU A 101 -5.79 -23.72 1.38
N ILE A 102 -6.99 -24.25 1.10
CA ILE A 102 -7.89 -24.74 2.14
C ILE A 102 -7.68 -26.25 2.21
#